data_AF-A0A1S6JBP6-F1
#
_entry.id   AF-A0A1S6JBP6-F1
#
_cell.length_a   1.000
_cell.length_b   1.000
_cell.length_c   1.000
_cell.angle_alpha   90.00
_cell.angle_beta   90.00
_cell.angle_gamma   90.00
#
_symmetry.space_group_name_H-M   'P 1'
#
loop_
_entity.id
_entity.type
_entity.pdbx_description
1 polymer ?
#
loop_
_entity_poly.entity_id
_entity_poly.type
_entity_poly.pdbx_seq_one_letter_code
_entity_poly.pdbx_strand_id
1 'polypeptide(L)'
;MSSTGGGRCRSGGETAGYGARGGGSGYCTAAAVRLRRPVPEYRVHSWIRGFGRRTRAGVVFRGWTDDGYPLLRQERGGGGFVVRIRVLVVDDHRIFAESLAAALAAEPDVDVSAAGSGPAALRCLERAAFEGRRFDVLLVDADLGGHVPGARPAVPVRDGNEDGLVDGISLVAGVRSGQPGVRTVVLAEKDDPRRAALALGAGASGWVAKDCSLSRLLSVIRGVLRDETHLPPALLTGVLRELTAARKHRTESERLVESLTPREREVLRCMVAGLGRKAVAERLYLSPHTVRTHMQNVLGKLGVHSTLAAVALARRAGVGPVDLTGDVVERGGQLA
;
A
#
# COMPACT_ATOMS: atom_id res chain seq x y z
N MET A 1 -11.09 71.60 -6.48
CA MET A 1 -10.12 72.72 -6.49
C MET A 1 -8.75 72.10 -6.28
N SER A 2 -8.13 71.65 -7.37
CA SER A 2 -6.97 72.31 -8.04
C SER A 2 -5.68 72.15 -7.22
N SER A 3 -4.75 71.22 -7.53
CA SER A 3 -3.87 71.05 -8.72
C SER A 3 -2.67 72.00 -8.75
N THR A 4 -1.46 71.44 -8.60
CA THR A 4 -0.22 71.67 -9.39
C THR A 4 0.91 70.83 -8.77
N GLY A 5 1.80 70.13 -9.47
CA GLY A 5 2.10 70.06 -10.90
C GLY A 5 3.62 69.90 -11.09
N GLY A 6 4.03 68.98 -11.98
CA GLY A 6 5.40 68.85 -12.53
C GLY A 6 6.12 67.55 -12.12
N GLY A 7 6.38 66.54 -12.95
CA GLY A 7 6.31 66.44 -14.41
C GLY A 7 7.71 66.41 -15.03
N ARG A 8 8.22 65.22 -15.39
CA ARG A 8 8.81 64.95 -16.72
C ARG A 8 9.17 63.47 -16.93
N CYS A 9 8.44 62.87 -17.86
CA CYS A 9 8.90 61.77 -18.72
C CYS A 9 9.80 62.32 -19.83
N ARG A 10 10.66 61.44 -20.37
CA ARG A 10 11.04 61.25 -21.78
C ARG A 10 12.22 60.27 -21.80
N SER A 11 12.47 59.39 -22.77
CA SER A 11 11.76 58.80 -23.92
C SER A 11 12.87 58.28 -24.84
N GLY A 12 12.67 57.11 -25.46
CA GLY A 12 13.34 56.70 -26.70
C GLY A 12 14.66 55.95 -26.50
N GLY A 13 14.94 54.88 -27.23
CA GLY A 13 14.21 54.30 -28.35
C GLY A 13 15.20 53.55 -29.26
N GLU A 14 14.63 52.57 -29.98
CA GLU A 14 15.10 52.07 -31.29
C GLU A 14 16.43 51.28 -31.34
N THR A 15 16.66 50.34 -32.26
CA THR A 15 15.89 49.57 -33.25
C THR A 15 16.84 48.49 -33.78
N ALA A 16 16.31 47.36 -34.24
CA ALA A 16 16.70 46.70 -35.49
C ALA A 16 15.94 45.37 -35.62
N GLY A 17 14.89 45.39 -36.43
CA GLY A 17 14.35 44.18 -37.03
C GLY A 17 15.10 43.83 -38.31
N TYR A 18 14.91 42.61 -38.81
CA TYR A 18 14.60 42.34 -40.21
C TYR A 18 14.05 40.91 -40.28
N GLY A 19 12.86 40.76 -40.85
CA GLY A 19 12.24 39.47 -41.12
C GLY A 19 12.33 39.09 -42.59
N ALA A 20 11.94 37.85 -42.92
CA ALA A 20 11.06 37.52 -44.03
C ALA A 20 10.83 35.99 -44.16
N ARG A 21 9.54 35.63 -44.08
CA ARG A 21 8.75 34.69 -44.92
C ARG A 21 9.43 33.47 -45.57
N GLY A 22 8.76 32.33 -45.42
CA GLY A 22 8.81 31.23 -46.38
C GLY A 22 8.08 29.99 -45.88
N GLY A 23 6.88 29.74 -46.40
CA GLY A 23 6.13 28.51 -46.16
C GLY A 23 6.81 27.30 -46.83
N GLY A 24 6.63 26.12 -46.24
CA GLY A 24 7.16 24.88 -46.76
C GLY A 24 6.55 23.68 -46.04
N SER A 25 5.44 23.19 -46.60
CA SER A 25 5.01 21.80 -46.46
C SER A 25 6.18 20.89 -46.80
N GLY A 26 6.51 19.97 -45.90
CA GLY A 26 7.66 19.10 -46.03
C GLY A 26 7.52 17.87 -45.16
N TYR A 27 6.73 16.91 -45.64
CA TYR A 27 6.81 15.52 -45.22
C TYR A 27 8.23 15.03 -45.54
N CYS A 28 9.08 14.90 -44.53
CA CYS A 28 10.38 14.25 -44.66
C CYS A 28 10.35 12.95 -43.86
N THR A 29 10.14 11.88 -44.63
CA THR A 29 10.50 10.49 -44.36
C THR A 29 11.84 10.37 -43.65
N ALA A 30 11.82 10.07 -42.34
CA ALA A 30 13.00 9.67 -41.61
C ALA A 30 13.24 8.17 -41.81
N ALA A 31 14.34 7.89 -42.50
CA ALA A 31 14.84 6.59 -42.86
C ALA A 31 14.95 5.62 -41.67
N ALA A 32 14.59 4.37 -41.94
CA ALA A 32 14.83 3.23 -41.08
C ALA A 32 16.33 3.03 -40.85
N VAL A 33 16.82 3.47 -39.68
CA VAL A 33 18.13 3.08 -39.16
C VAL A 33 17.94 1.79 -38.37
N ARG A 34 18.19 0.67 -39.06
CA ARG A 34 18.26 -0.69 -38.51
C ARG A 34 19.53 -0.80 -37.63
N LEU A 35 19.45 -0.38 -36.37
CA LEU A 35 20.48 -0.70 -35.38
C LEU A 35 20.15 -2.05 -34.72
N ARG A 36 20.69 -3.12 -35.31
CA ARG A 36 21.02 -4.34 -34.59
C ARG A 36 22.12 -4.00 -33.58
N ARG A 37 21.87 -4.11 -32.27
CA ARG A 37 22.76 -4.71 -31.24
C ARG A 37 22.02 -4.72 -29.87
N PRO A 38 22.30 -5.72 -29.02
CA PRO A 38 21.47 -6.10 -27.88
C PRO A 38 21.70 -5.17 -26.68
N VAL A 39 20.64 -4.88 -25.93
CA VAL A 39 20.72 -4.12 -24.66
C VAL A 39 20.88 -5.14 -23.51
N PRO A 40 21.77 -4.90 -22.52
CA PRO A 40 22.31 -5.95 -21.68
C PRO A 40 21.36 -6.38 -20.57
N GLU A 41 21.41 -7.67 -20.26
CA GLU A 41 20.89 -8.33 -19.09
C GLU A 41 21.47 -7.71 -17.80
N TYR A 42 20.70 -6.88 -17.12
CA TYR A 42 21.07 -6.39 -15.79
C TYR A 42 20.76 -7.46 -14.74
N ARG A 43 21.76 -8.29 -14.49
CA ARG A 43 21.91 -9.07 -13.26
C ARG A 43 22.04 -8.12 -12.07
N VAL A 44 20.96 -7.95 -11.32
CA VAL A 44 21.05 -7.45 -9.93
C VAL A 44 21.04 -8.68 -9.02
N HIS A 45 22.22 -9.20 -8.70
CA HIS A 45 22.37 -10.21 -7.65
C HIS A 45 22.96 -9.57 -6.38
N SER A 46 22.22 -9.74 -5.28
CA SER A 46 22.67 -10.08 -3.93
C SER A 46 22.14 -9.16 -2.82
N TRP A 47 21.74 -9.80 -1.71
CA TRP A 47 20.87 -9.38 -0.60
C TRP A 47 19.39 -9.65 -0.91
N ILE A 48 18.80 -10.80 -0.54
CA ILE A 48 18.82 -11.49 0.76
C ILE A 48 18.85 -13.01 0.51
N ARG A 49 19.91 -13.70 0.96
CA ARG A 49 19.90 -15.17 1.09
C ARG A 49 19.36 -15.53 2.47
N GLY A 50 18.41 -16.47 2.49
CA GLY A 50 18.26 -17.36 3.64
C GLY A 50 16.84 -17.56 4.15
N PHE A 51 15.90 -18.07 3.36
CA PHE A 51 14.73 -18.78 3.91
C PHE A 51 14.32 -19.91 2.94
N GLY A 52 15.08 -21.01 2.98
CA GLY A 52 14.58 -22.28 2.50
C GLY A 52 13.47 -22.74 3.46
N ARG A 53 12.21 -22.58 3.06
CA ARG A 53 11.09 -23.25 3.72
C ARG A 53 10.28 -24.01 2.69
N ARG A 54 10.22 -25.34 2.89
CA ARG A 54 9.15 -26.17 2.35
C ARG A 54 7.81 -25.52 2.69
N THR A 55 7.03 -25.16 1.69
CA THR A 55 5.62 -24.84 1.88
C THR A 55 4.87 -26.14 2.16
N ARG A 56 4.04 -26.12 3.21
CA ARG A 56 3.27 -27.27 3.71
C ARG A 56 1.93 -27.44 2.99
N ALA A 57 1.82 -26.93 1.76
CA ALA A 57 0.70 -27.12 0.86
C ALA A 57 1.23 -27.86 -0.37
N GLY A 58 0.70 -29.05 -0.65
CA GLY A 58 1.22 -30.00 -1.64
C GLY A 58 1.09 -29.56 -3.09
N VAL A 59 1.78 -28.50 -3.49
CA VAL A 59 2.02 -28.13 -4.89
C VAL A 59 3.52 -28.13 -5.13
N VAL A 60 4.01 -29.15 -5.83
CA VAL A 60 5.43 -29.30 -6.20
C VAL A 60 5.62 -28.69 -7.59
N PHE A 61 6.00 -27.41 -7.64
CA PHE A 61 6.41 -26.68 -8.86
C PHE A 61 7.69 -27.27 -9.46
N ARG A 62 7.66 -27.63 -10.76
CA ARG A 62 8.80 -28.24 -11.44
C ARG A 62 9.41 -27.42 -12.58
N GLY A 63 8.80 -26.30 -12.99
CA GLY A 63 9.36 -25.40 -13.99
C GLY A 63 8.32 -24.49 -14.63
N TRP A 64 8.74 -23.73 -15.64
CA TRP A 64 7.91 -22.86 -16.48
C TRP A 64 8.09 -23.28 -17.95
N THR A 65 7.08 -23.11 -18.79
CA THR A 65 7.27 -23.17 -20.25
C THR A 65 8.07 -21.95 -20.72
N ASP A 66 8.69 -22.04 -21.91
CA ASP A 66 9.39 -20.91 -22.54
C ASP A 66 8.46 -19.69 -22.78
N ASP A 67 7.15 -19.92 -22.83
CA ASP A 67 6.11 -18.90 -22.95
C ASP A 67 5.59 -18.35 -21.59
N GLY A 68 6.15 -18.82 -20.47
CA GLY A 68 5.83 -18.33 -19.14
C GLY A 68 4.62 -18.98 -18.45
N TYR A 69 4.22 -20.20 -18.80
CA TYR A 69 3.17 -20.93 -18.07
C TYR A 69 3.77 -21.88 -17.02
N PRO A 70 3.20 -22.02 -15.81
CA PRO A 70 3.72 -22.94 -14.81
C PRO A 70 3.55 -24.41 -15.24
N LEU A 71 4.63 -25.19 -15.22
CA LEU A 71 4.63 -26.64 -15.48
C LEU A 71 4.41 -27.40 -14.17
N LEU A 72 3.26 -28.06 -14.05
CA LEU A 72 2.88 -28.86 -12.88
C LEU A 72 2.32 -30.24 -13.25
N ARG A 73 2.74 -31.23 -12.45
CA ARG A 73 2.60 -32.70 -12.56
C ARG A 73 1.52 -33.23 -13.52
N GLN A 74 2.00 -33.85 -14.60
CA GLN A 74 1.23 -34.77 -15.44
C GLN A 74 1.01 -36.08 -14.68
N GLU A 75 -0.22 -36.35 -14.23
CA GLU A 75 -0.64 -37.73 -14.00
C GLU A 75 -1.09 -38.31 -15.35
N ARG A 76 -0.59 -39.51 -15.67
CA ARG A 76 -0.85 -40.19 -16.94
C ARG A 76 -2.35 -40.46 -17.09
N GLY A 77 -3.01 -39.68 -17.93
CA GLY A 77 -4.38 -39.88 -18.39
C GLY A 77 -4.82 -38.68 -19.22
N GLY A 78 -5.16 -38.89 -20.49
CA GLY A 78 -5.45 -37.82 -21.46
C GLY A 78 -6.63 -36.95 -21.06
N GLY A 79 -6.40 -35.63 -20.99
CA GLY A 79 -7.39 -34.60 -20.66
C GLY A 79 -6.73 -33.51 -19.81
N GLY A 80 -6.12 -32.51 -20.45
CA GLY A 80 -5.36 -31.47 -19.76
C GLY A 80 -6.24 -30.62 -18.84
N PHE A 81 -6.05 -30.70 -17.52
CA PHE A 81 -6.60 -29.76 -16.57
C PHE A 81 -5.85 -28.43 -16.72
N VAL A 82 -6.51 -27.40 -17.26
CA VAL A 82 -5.98 -26.03 -17.24
C VAL A 82 -6.17 -25.51 -15.82
N VAL A 83 -5.08 -25.37 -15.07
CA VAL A 83 -5.11 -24.71 -13.76
C VAL A 83 -5.42 -23.23 -13.99
N ARG A 84 -6.58 -22.77 -13.50
CA ARG A 84 -6.99 -21.37 -13.63
C ARG A 84 -6.46 -20.55 -12.46
N ILE A 85 -5.81 -19.44 -12.79
CA ILE A 85 -5.40 -18.40 -11.85
C ILE A 85 -6.66 -17.74 -11.30
N ARG A 86 -6.86 -17.80 -9.98
CA ARG A 86 -8.05 -17.25 -9.34
C ARG A 86 -7.81 -15.82 -8.92
N VAL A 87 -8.48 -14.89 -9.59
CA VAL A 87 -8.32 -13.45 -9.40
C VAL A 87 -9.57 -12.87 -8.73
N LEU A 88 -9.37 -12.05 -7.69
CA LEU A 88 -10.43 -11.22 -7.13
C LEU A 88 -10.17 -9.76 -7.50
N VAL A 89 -11.13 -9.12 -8.17
CA VAL A 89 -11.11 -7.68 -8.49
C VAL A 89 -11.91 -6.93 -7.44
N VAL A 90 -11.34 -5.89 -6.86
CA VAL A 90 -11.98 -5.07 -5.83
C VAL A 90 -11.89 -3.61 -6.21
N ASP A 91 -13.03 -3.02 -6.54
CA ASP A 91 -13.15 -1.63 -6.96
C ASP A 91 -14.57 -1.15 -6.62
N ASP A 92 -14.71 0.06 -6.09
CA ASP A 92 -16.01 0.64 -5.74
C ASP A 92 -16.74 1.18 -6.98
N HIS A 93 -16.02 1.44 -8.07
CA HIS A 93 -16.58 1.67 -9.40
C HIS A 93 -17.01 0.34 -10.03
N ARG A 94 -18.24 -0.10 -9.72
CA ARG A 94 -18.82 -1.39 -10.17
C ARG A 94 -18.65 -1.65 -11.67
N ILE A 95 -18.88 -0.65 -12.52
CA ILE A 95 -18.75 -0.79 -13.98
C ILE A 95 -17.30 -1.15 -14.37
N PHE A 96 -16.31 -0.54 -13.73
CA PHE A 96 -14.91 -0.85 -13.98
C PHE A 96 -14.58 -2.27 -13.50
N ALA A 97 -15.00 -2.63 -12.28
CA ALA A 97 -14.80 -3.98 -11.73
C ALA A 97 -15.39 -5.07 -12.64
N GLU A 98 -16.63 -4.89 -13.08
CA GLU A 98 -17.35 -5.83 -13.96
C GLU A 98 -16.72 -5.91 -15.34
N SER A 99 -16.35 -4.77 -15.93
CA SER A 99 -15.70 -4.74 -17.25
C SER A 99 -14.33 -5.41 -17.22
N LEU A 100 -13.53 -5.14 -16.18
CA LEU A 100 -12.24 -5.78 -15.99
C LEU A 100 -12.38 -7.28 -15.73
N ALA A 101 -13.35 -7.68 -14.91
CA ALA A 101 -13.65 -9.09 -14.68
C ALA A 101 -14.10 -9.79 -15.96
N ALA A 102 -14.97 -9.18 -16.78
CA ALA A 102 -15.38 -9.75 -18.06
C ALA A 102 -14.18 -9.93 -19.02
N ALA A 103 -13.30 -8.92 -19.10
CA ALA A 103 -12.10 -8.99 -19.92
C ALA A 103 -11.11 -10.06 -19.45
N LEU A 104 -10.91 -10.20 -18.13
CA LEU A 104 -10.06 -11.26 -17.55
C LEU A 104 -10.67 -12.65 -17.71
N ALA A 105 -11.99 -12.79 -17.61
CA ALA A 105 -12.69 -14.07 -17.78
C ALA A 105 -12.63 -14.62 -19.21
N ALA A 106 -12.31 -13.78 -20.19
CA ALA A 106 -12.09 -14.20 -21.57
C ALA A 106 -10.79 -15.01 -21.73
N GLU A 107 -9.84 -14.88 -20.80
CA GLU A 107 -8.59 -15.64 -20.82
C GLU A 107 -8.82 -17.06 -20.26
N PRO A 108 -8.40 -18.13 -20.98
CA PRO A 108 -8.75 -19.51 -20.62
C PRO A 108 -8.10 -19.99 -19.31
N ASP A 109 -7.00 -19.35 -18.90
CA ASP A 109 -6.22 -19.64 -17.70
C ASP A 109 -6.59 -18.75 -16.50
N VAL A 110 -7.66 -17.94 -16.58
CA VAL A 110 -8.08 -17.03 -15.51
C VAL A 110 -9.52 -17.31 -15.07
N ASP A 111 -9.73 -17.43 -13.76
CA ASP A 111 -11.04 -17.50 -13.10
C ASP A 111 -11.18 -16.26 -12.22
N VAL A 112 -12.15 -15.39 -12.50
CA VAL A 112 -12.22 -14.07 -11.88
C VAL A 112 -13.55 -13.85 -11.15
N SER A 113 -13.46 -13.19 -10.00
CA SER A 113 -14.60 -12.71 -9.22
C SER A 113 -14.43 -11.21 -8.96
N ALA A 114 -15.53 -10.50 -8.72
CA ALA A 114 -15.51 -9.07 -8.42
C ALA A 114 -16.19 -8.79 -7.07
N ALA A 115 -15.70 -7.79 -6.34
CA ALA A 115 -16.30 -7.26 -5.13
C ALA A 115 -16.31 -5.73 -5.17
N GLY A 116 -17.44 -5.11 -4.79
CA GLY A 116 -17.61 -3.67 -4.83
C GLY A 116 -17.11 -2.90 -3.59
N SER A 117 -16.51 -3.59 -2.61
CA SER A 117 -16.03 -2.96 -1.38
C SER A 117 -15.03 -3.84 -0.63
N GLY A 118 -14.24 -3.22 0.26
CA GLY A 118 -13.29 -3.93 1.12
C GLY A 118 -13.93 -5.02 2.00
N PRO A 119 -15.03 -4.73 2.74
CA PRO A 119 -15.74 -5.74 3.52
C PRO A 119 -16.30 -6.89 2.66
N ALA A 120 -16.80 -6.59 1.46
CA ALA A 120 -17.26 -7.64 0.54
C ALA A 120 -16.09 -8.52 0.08
N ALA A 121 -14.94 -7.92 -0.24
CA ALA A 121 -13.73 -8.64 -0.62
C ALA A 121 -13.22 -9.58 0.48
N LEU A 122 -13.19 -9.12 1.74
CA LEU A 122 -12.79 -9.96 2.88
C LEU A 122 -13.71 -11.17 3.04
N ARG A 123 -15.04 -10.98 2.97
CA ARG A 123 -16.00 -12.10 3.01
C ARG A 123 -15.79 -13.09 1.86
N CYS A 124 -15.53 -12.59 0.65
CA CYS A 124 -15.21 -13.43 -0.50
C CYS A 124 -13.94 -14.25 -0.27
N LEU A 125 -12.88 -13.62 0.23
CA LEU A 125 -11.61 -14.27 0.55
C LEU A 125 -11.77 -15.32 1.66
N GLU A 126 -12.53 -15.04 2.71
CA GLU A 126 -12.80 -15.97 3.81
C GLU A 126 -13.60 -17.18 3.36
N ARG A 127 -14.69 -16.94 2.61
CA ARG A 127 -15.52 -18.01 2.04
C ARG A 127 -14.72 -18.90 1.11
N ALA A 128 -13.95 -18.29 0.20
CA ALA A 128 -13.03 -18.98 -0.71
C ALA A 128 -12.03 -19.86 0.06
N ALA A 129 -11.44 -19.33 1.14
CA ALA A 129 -10.52 -20.08 1.98
C ALA A 129 -11.20 -21.25 2.71
N PHE A 130 -12.44 -21.07 3.19
CA PHE A 130 -13.23 -22.12 3.85
C PHE A 130 -13.61 -23.24 2.88
N GLU A 131 -13.97 -22.91 1.65
CA GLU A 131 -14.32 -23.87 0.59
C GLU A 131 -13.09 -24.58 -0.01
N GLY A 132 -11.87 -24.30 0.48
CA GLY A 132 -10.63 -24.84 -0.08
C GLY A 132 -10.26 -24.27 -1.46
N ARG A 133 -11.00 -23.26 -1.92
CA ARG A 133 -10.83 -22.58 -3.21
C ARG A 133 -10.27 -21.19 -2.94
N ARG A 134 -8.96 -21.07 -2.65
CA ARG A 134 -8.34 -19.75 -2.39
C ARG A 134 -8.19 -18.93 -3.68
N PHE A 135 -8.09 -17.62 -3.51
CA PHE A 135 -7.66 -16.73 -4.58
C PHE A 135 -6.13 -16.69 -4.62
N ASP A 136 -5.56 -16.55 -5.81
CA ASP A 136 -4.13 -16.44 -6.02
C ASP A 136 -3.70 -14.97 -6.08
N VAL A 137 -4.51 -14.14 -6.75
CA VAL A 137 -4.25 -12.71 -6.94
C VAL A 137 -5.46 -11.87 -6.54
N LEU A 138 -5.20 -10.79 -5.81
CA LEU A 138 -6.15 -9.74 -5.49
C LEU A 138 -5.74 -8.47 -6.26
N LEU A 139 -6.58 -8.05 -7.21
CA LEU A 139 -6.51 -6.73 -7.81
C LEU A 139 -7.36 -5.79 -6.97
N VAL A 140 -6.77 -4.73 -6.41
CA VAL A 140 -7.47 -3.80 -5.53
C VAL A 140 -7.28 -2.38 -5.99
N ASP A 141 -8.37 -1.62 -6.09
CA ASP A 141 -8.29 -0.19 -6.32
C ASP A 141 -7.57 0.51 -5.16
N ALA A 142 -6.60 1.35 -5.48
CA ALA A 142 -5.91 2.18 -4.51
C ALA A 142 -6.88 3.08 -3.74
N ASP A 143 -7.89 3.61 -4.42
CA ASP A 143 -8.83 4.60 -3.91
C ASP A 143 -10.16 3.99 -3.43
N LEU A 144 -10.16 2.67 -3.17
CA LEU A 144 -11.34 1.92 -2.73
C LEU A 144 -12.04 2.57 -1.52
N GLY A 145 -13.34 2.83 -1.67
CA GLY A 145 -14.15 3.51 -0.67
C GLY A 145 -14.02 5.03 -0.75
N GLY A 146 -13.94 5.59 -1.96
CA GLY A 146 -13.45 6.93 -2.25
C GLY A 146 -13.94 8.09 -1.34
N HIS A 147 -12.94 8.89 -0.97
CA HIS A 147 -12.95 10.36 -0.81
C HIS A 147 -14.08 11.01 0.04
N VAL A 148 -13.84 11.16 1.34
CA VAL A 148 -14.32 12.36 2.06
C VAL A 148 -13.25 13.46 1.92
N PRO A 149 -13.54 14.60 1.28
CA PRO A 149 -12.62 15.74 1.30
C PRO A 149 -12.33 16.12 2.76
N GLY A 150 -11.07 15.97 3.20
CA GLY A 150 -10.65 16.24 4.57
C GLY A 150 -10.52 15.03 5.50
N ALA A 151 -10.80 13.80 5.05
CA ALA A 151 -10.49 12.61 5.85
C ALA A 151 -8.99 12.32 5.86
N ARG A 152 -8.43 12.16 7.07
CA ARG A 152 -7.05 11.72 7.30
C ARG A 152 -6.85 10.32 6.72
N PRO A 153 -5.63 9.97 6.24
CA PRO A 153 -5.33 8.63 5.77
C PRO A 153 -5.74 7.61 6.83
N ALA A 154 -6.62 6.68 6.43
CA ALA A 154 -7.21 5.71 7.31
C ALA A 154 -6.09 4.88 7.97
N VAL A 155 -6.14 4.86 9.29
CA VAL A 155 -5.33 4.00 10.13
C VAL A 155 -5.60 2.54 9.73
N PRO A 156 -4.59 1.64 9.74
CA PRO A 156 -4.84 0.22 9.50
C PRO A 156 -5.91 -0.29 10.45
N VAL A 157 -7.04 -0.72 9.89
CA VAL A 157 -8.18 -1.27 10.62
C VAL A 157 -7.74 -2.57 11.27
N ARG A 158 -7.69 -2.59 12.60
CA ARG A 158 -7.60 -3.82 13.40
C ARG A 158 -8.74 -3.99 14.40
N ASP A 159 -9.67 -3.05 14.48
CA ASP A 159 -10.79 -3.13 15.43
C ASP A 159 -12.10 -2.88 14.67
N GLY A 160 -13.04 -3.82 14.82
CA GLY A 160 -14.28 -3.94 14.07
C GLY A 160 -15.30 -2.84 14.34
N ASN A 161 -15.04 -1.62 13.89
CA ASN A 161 -16.08 -0.62 13.74
C ASN A 161 -16.82 -0.86 12.42
N GLU A 162 -18.13 -1.11 12.53
CA GLU A 162 -19.04 -1.52 11.45
C GLU A 162 -19.39 -0.40 10.44
N ASP A 163 -18.70 0.75 10.47
CA ASP A 163 -18.90 1.86 9.53
C ASP A 163 -17.63 2.17 8.68
N GLY A 164 -16.74 1.20 8.51
CA GLY A 164 -15.38 1.39 7.99
C GLY A 164 -15.27 1.57 6.48
N LEU A 165 -14.97 2.80 6.03
CA LEU A 165 -14.25 3.02 4.76
C LEU A 165 -12.88 2.34 4.88
N VAL A 166 -12.72 1.18 4.24
CA VAL A 166 -11.43 0.49 4.12
C VAL A 166 -10.75 1.01 2.87
N ASP A 167 -9.78 1.90 3.04
CA ASP A 167 -8.86 2.34 1.98
C ASP A 167 -8.19 1.12 1.32
N GLY A 168 -8.01 1.15 0.00
CA GLY A 168 -7.49 0.02 -0.77
C GLY A 168 -6.13 -0.48 -0.27
N ILE A 169 -5.25 0.45 0.11
CA ILE A 169 -3.93 0.12 0.68
C ILE A 169 -4.07 -0.56 2.06
N SER A 170 -5.07 -0.15 2.85
CA SER A 170 -5.35 -0.78 4.15
C SER A 170 -5.90 -2.20 3.97
N LEU A 171 -6.70 -2.45 2.93
CA LEU A 171 -7.16 -3.79 2.58
C LEU A 171 -5.98 -4.72 2.28
N VAL A 172 -4.96 -4.25 1.54
CA VAL A 172 -3.74 -5.03 1.26
C VAL A 172 -3.05 -5.49 2.54
N ALA A 173 -2.90 -4.60 3.53
CA ALA A 173 -2.29 -4.94 4.81
C ALA A 173 -3.11 -6.00 5.57
N GLY A 174 -4.44 -5.85 5.58
CA GLY A 174 -5.37 -6.81 6.19
C GLY A 174 -5.25 -8.20 5.54
N VAL A 175 -5.32 -8.25 4.21
CA VAL A 175 -5.22 -9.51 3.45
C VAL A 175 -3.87 -10.20 3.64
N ARG A 176 -2.77 -9.44 3.66
CA ARG A 176 -1.44 -10.02 3.94
C ARG A 176 -1.38 -10.69 5.31
N SER A 177 -2.04 -10.13 6.32
CA SER A 177 -2.04 -10.68 7.67
C SER A 177 -2.93 -11.92 7.82
N GLY A 178 -4.10 -11.94 7.18
CA GLY A 178 -5.06 -13.05 7.27
C GLY A 178 -4.80 -14.18 6.26
N GLN A 179 -4.30 -13.84 5.06
CA GLN A 179 -4.11 -14.76 3.95
C GLN A 179 -2.78 -14.47 3.20
N PRO A 180 -1.61 -14.77 3.79
CA PRO A 180 -0.30 -14.47 3.21
C PRO A 180 0.02 -15.20 1.88
N GLY A 181 -0.83 -16.16 1.49
CA GLY A 181 -0.75 -16.84 0.20
C GLY A 181 -1.26 -15.99 -0.98
N VAL A 182 -2.12 -15.00 -0.74
CA VAL A 182 -2.71 -14.16 -1.78
C VAL A 182 -1.71 -13.08 -2.17
N ARG A 183 -1.41 -12.95 -3.47
CA ARG A 183 -0.60 -11.88 -4.02
C ARG A 183 -1.48 -10.68 -4.33
N THR A 184 -1.03 -9.47 -4.01
CA THR A 184 -1.85 -8.27 -4.10
C THR A 184 -1.27 -7.31 -5.13
N VAL A 185 -2.09 -6.82 -6.04
CA VAL A 185 -1.72 -5.80 -7.04
C VAL A 185 -2.67 -4.63 -6.88
N VAL A 186 -2.10 -3.45 -6.70
CA VAL A 186 -2.87 -2.21 -6.56
C VAL A 186 -3.09 -1.60 -7.93
N LEU A 187 -4.34 -1.26 -8.25
CA LEU A 187 -4.75 -0.53 -9.43
C LEU A 187 -4.97 0.94 -9.05
N ALA A 188 -4.42 1.90 -9.80
CA ALA A 188 -4.54 3.31 -9.46
C ALA A 188 -4.90 4.17 -10.67
N GLU A 189 -5.73 5.19 -10.48
CA GLU A 189 -6.04 6.15 -11.56
C GLU A 189 -4.82 7.01 -11.92
N LYS A 190 -4.01 7.37 -10.91
CA LYS A 190 -2.83 8.22 -11.07
C LYS A 190 -1.62 7.61 -10.38
N ASP A 191 -0.49 7.72 -11.05
CA ASP A 191 0.81 7.32 -10.52
C ASP A 191 1.29 8.32 -9.46
N ASP A 192 1.23 7.92 -8.19
CA ASP A 192 1.76 8.65 -7.04
C ASP A 192 2.83 7.80 -6.33
N PRO A 193 4.12 8.22 -6.36
CA PRO A 193 5.20 7.50 -5.69
C PRO A 193 4.97 7.28 -4.19
N ARG A 194 4.26 8.18 -3.50
CA ARG A 194 3.96 8.04 -2.07
C ARG A 194 2.96 6.92 -1.82
N ARG A 195 1.87 6.89 -2.59
CA ARG A 195 0.85 5.85 -2.48
C ARG A 195 1.41 4.49 -2.90
N ALA A 196 2.23 4.45 -3.95
CA ALA A 196 2.94 3.24 -4.36
C ALA A 196 3.90 2.72 -3.28
N ALA A 197 4.65 3.59 -2.61
CA ALA A 197 5.51 3.20 -1.49
C ALA A 197 4.71 2.66 -0.29
N LEU A 198 3.56 3.27 0.03
CA LEU A 198 2.66 2.79 1.08
C LEU A 198 2.07 1.42 0.73
N ALA A 199 1.63 1.22 -0.51
CA ALA A 199 1.13 -0.06 -1.01
C ALA A 199 2.18 -1.17 -0.88
N LEU A 200 3.41 -0.94 -1.35
CA LEU A 200 4.51 -1.90 -1.21
C LEU A 200 4.86 -2.15 0.26
N GLY A 201 4.83 -1.11 1.11
CA GLY A 201 5.02 -1.23 2.55
C GLY A 201 3.95 -2.09 3.23
N ALA A 202 2.69 -1.98 2.79
CA ALA A 202 1.59 -2.84 3.21
C ALA A 202 1.76 -4.29 2.71
N GLY A 203 2.52 -4.48 1.64
CA GLY A 203 2.89 -5.76 1.05
C GLY A 203 2.23 -6.06 -0.28
N ALA A 204 1.86 -5.02 -1.02
CA ALA A 204 1.55 -5.13 -2.44
C ALA A 204 2.75 -5.77 -3.17
N SER A 205 2.43 -6.71 -4.05
CA SER A 205 3.36 -7.30 -5.01
C SER A 205 3.39 -6.51 -6.33
N GLY A 206 2.46 -5.57 -6.54
CA GLY A 206 2.52 -4.69 -7.70
C GLY A 206 1.70 -3.41 -7.58
N TRP A 207 2.05 -2.44 -8.41
CA TRP A 207 1.31 -1.20 -8.66
C TRP A 207 1.11 -1.04 -10.17
N VAL A 208 -0.13 -0.80 -10.60
CA VAL A 208 -0.49 -0.71 -12.00
C VAL A 208 -1.50 0.42 -12.20
N ALA A 209 -1.35 1.22 -13.25
CA ALA A 209 -2.32 2.24 -13.60
C ALA A 209 -3.60 1.62 -14.20
N LYS A 210 -4.77 2.16 -13.87
CA LYS A 210 -6.08 1.68 -14.37
C LYS A 210 -6.22 1.84 -15.90
N ASP A 211 -5.44 2.72 -16.52
CA ASP A 211 -5.39 2.94 -17.97
C ASP A 211 -4.41 1.98 -18.71
N CYS A 212 -3.79 1.04 -17.99
CA CYS A 212 -2.88 0.08 -18.62
C CYS A 212 -3.62 -0.89 -19.57
N SER A 213 -2.89 -1.43 -20.55
CA SER A 213 -3.45 -2.47 -21.43
C SER A 213 -3.73 -3.76 -20.66
N LEU A 214 -4.78 -4.49 -21.06
CA LEU A 214 -5.11 -5.81 -20.49
C LEU A 214 -3.93 -6.79 -20.57
N SER A 215 -3.21 -6.81 -21.69
CA SER A 215 -2.01 -7.64 -21.89
C SER A 215 -0.91 -7.35 -20.86
N ARG A 216 -0.74 -6.07 -20.49
CA ARG A 216 0.22 -5.65 -19.47
C ARG A 216 -0.25 -6.08 -18.10
N LEU A 217 -1.53 -5.91 -17.77
CA LEU A 217 -2.09 -6.36 -16.50
C LEU A 217 -1.96 -7.88 -16.33
N LEU A 218 -2.25 -8.67 -17.37
CA LEU A 218 -2.05 -10.12 -17.36
C LEU A 218 -0.59 -10.51 -17.14
N SER A 219 0.35 -9.78 -17.76
CA SER A 219 1.79 -9.99 -17.53
C SER A 219 2.16 -9.73 -16.07
N VAL A 220 1.60 -8.69 -15.46
CA VAL A 220 1.80 -8.38 -14.03
C VAL A 220 1.18 -9.46 -13.14
N ILE A 221 -0.06 -9.90 -13.41
CA ILE A 221 -0.73 -10.99 -12.66
C ILE A 221 0.14 -12.25 -12.67
N ARG A 222 0.64 -12.63 -13.85
CA ARG A 222 1.49 -13.83 -13.99
C ARG A 222 2.87 -13.64 -13.33
N GLY A 223 3.43 -12.43 -13.37
CA GLY A 223 4.71 -12.14 -12.72
C GLY A 223 4.64 -12.07 -11.20
N VAL A 224 3.56 -11.53 -10.60
CA VAL A 224 3.41 -11.55 -9.13
C VAL A 224 3.27 -12.97 -8.56
N LEU A 225 2.77 -13.92 -9.36
CA LEU A 225 2.77 -15.35 -9.01
C LEU A 225 4.16 -15.98 -9.05
N ARG A 226 5.12 -15.36 -9.74
CA ARG A 226 6.56 -15.68 -9.70
C ARG A 226 7.30 -14.99 -8.56
N ASP A 227 6.57 -14.36 -7.65
CA ASP A 227 7.11 -13.49 -6.61
C ASP A 227 7.90 -12.28 -7.18
N GLU A 228 7.59 -11.86 -8.41
CA GLU A 228 8.13 -10.63 -8.99
C GLU A 228 7.36 -9.42 -8.45
N THR A 229 8.09 -8.33 -8.17
CA THR A 229 7.46 -7.04 -7.82
C THR A 229 7.34 -6.18 -9.05
N HIS A 230 6.12 -5.75 -9.39
CA HIS A 230 5.88 -4.90 -10.56
C HIS A 230 5.63 -3.44 -10.15
N LEU A 231 6.44 -2.53 -10.70
CA LEU A 231 6.27 -1.08 -10.56
C LEU A 231 6.58 -0.39 -11.90
N PRO A 232 5.82 0.63 -12.31
CA PRO A 232 6.20 1.47 -13.45
C PRO A 232 7.62 2.04 -13.25
N PRO A 233 8.52 1.95 -14.25
CA PRO A 233 9.88 2.45 -14.11
C PRO A 233 9.97 3.93 -13.70
N ALA A 234 9.00 4.75 -14.16
CA ALA A 234 8.90 6.17 -13.81
C ALA A 234 8.67 6.41 -12.31
N LEU A 235 8.06 5.45 -11.59
CA LEU A 235 7.80 5.56 -10.15
C LEU A 235 8.97 5.09 -9.27
N LEU A 236 9.92 4.32 -9.81
CA LEU A 236 10.98 3.67 -9.04
C LEU A 236 11.76 4.66 -8.16
N THR A 237 12.27 5.74 -8.76
CA THR A 237 13.09 6.74 -8.04
C THR A 237 12.30 7.39 -6.90
N GLY A 238 11.04 7.75 -7.14
CA GLY A 238 10.18 8.38 -6.14
C GLY A 238 9.83 7.42 -5.01
N VAL A 239 9.46 6.18 -5.35
CA VAL A 239 9.13 5.13 -4.37
C VAL A 239 10.33 4.80 -3.49
N LEU A 240 11.52 4.62 -4.07
CA LEU A 240 12.74 4.34 -3.30
C LEU A 240 13.07 5.48 -2.34
N ARG A 241 12.89 6.74 -2.76
CA ARG A 241 13.07 7.92 -1.90
C ARG A 241 12.09 7.90 -0.72
N GLU A 242 10.82 7.61 -0.97
CA GLU A 242 9.78 7.56 0.07
C GLU A 242 10.01 6.40 1.06
N LEU A 243 10.36 5.21 0.56
CA LEU A 243 10.71 4.07 1.41
C LEU A 243 11.94 4.35 2.30
N THR A 244 12.95 5.02 1.74
CA THR A 244 14.16 5.39 2.49
C THR A 244 13.85 6.45 3.56
N ALA A 245 13.04 7.45 3.23
CA ALA A 245 12.59 8.47 4.18
C ALA A 245 11.76 7.85 5.31
N ALA A 246 10.79 7.00 4.99
CA ALA A 246 9.97 6.29 5.97
C ALA A 246 10.82 5.44 6.92
N ARG A 247 11.82 4.73 6.38
CA ARG A 247 12.76 3.94 7.20
C ARG A 247 13.56 4.81 8.15
N LYS A 248 14.09 5.95 7.67
CA LYS A 248 14.84 6.90 8.52
C LYS A 248 13.98 7.41 9.68
N HIS A 249 12.75 7.84 9.39
CA HIS A 249 11.82 8.32 10.42
C HIS A 249 11.39 7.23 11.40
N ARG A 250 11.25 5.97 10.95
CA ARG A 250 10.98 4.84 11.85
C ARG A 250 12.17 4.63 12.81
N THR A 251 13.39 4.57 12.31
CA THR A 251 14.59 4.38 13.14
C THR A 251 14.79 5.52 14.15
N GLU A 252 14.50 6.76 13.76
CA GLU A 252 14.51 7.90 14.69
C GLU A 252 13.42 7.77 15.76
N SER A 253 12.20 7.39 15.36
CA SER A 253 11.09 7.17 16.30
C SER A 253 11.38 6.03 17.27
N GLU A 254 11.98 4.92 16.80
CA GLU A 254 12.43 3.79 17.62
C GLU A 254 13.43 4.24 18.69
N ARG A 255 14.46 5.00 18.31
CA ARG A 255 15.45 5.56 19.25
C ARG A 255 14.82 6.46 20.31
N LEU A 256 13.86 7.30 19.93
CA LEU A 256 13.16 8.16 20.89
C LEU A 256 12.33 7.34 21.88
N VAL A 257 11.64 6.28 21.42
CA VAL A 257 10.90 5.38 22.32
C VAL A 257 11.84 4.57 23.21
N GLU A 258 12.99 4.13 22.71
CA GLU A 258 14.03 3.43 23.49
C GLU A 258 14.65 4.31 24.58
N SER A 259 14.66 5.63 24.41
CA SER A 259 15.11 6.59 25.45
C SER A 259 14.14 6.71 26.64
N LEU A 260 12.91 6.20 26.52
CA LEU A 260 11.93 6.23 27.59
C LEU A 260 12.27 5.18 28.66
N THR A 261 12.04 5.54 29.91
CA THR A 261 12.10 4.59 31.02
C THR A 261 11.03 3.51 30.88
N PRO A 262 11.18 2.34 31.52
CA PRO A 262 10.17 1.28 31.49
C PRO A 262 8.76 1.78 31.85
N ARG A 263 8.67 2.67 32.85
CA ARG A 263 7.41 3.23 33.31
C ARG A 263 6.77 4.21 32.34
N GLU A 264 7.58 5.07 31.72
CA GLU A 264 7.12 5.98 30.66
C GLU A 264 6.62 5.20 29.43
N ARG A 265 7.28 4.10 29.09
CA ARG A 265 6.85 3.21 28.00
C ARG A 265 5.50 2.53 28.29
N GLU A 266 5.25 2.14 29.55
CA GLU A 266 3.93 1.65 29.96
C GLU A 266 2.84 2.70 29.80
N VAL A 267 3.08 3.92 30.28
CA VAL A 267 2.16 5.05 30.11
C VAL A 267 1.91 5.34 28.62
N LEU A 268 2.96 5.30 27.79
CA LEU A 268 2.84 5.47 26.34
C LEU A 268 1.97 4.37 25.69
N ARG A 269 2.12 3.09 26.08
CA ARG A 269 1.26 2.00 25.59
C ARG A 269 -0.21 2.21 25.96
N CYS A 270 -0.48 2.71 27.16
CA CYS A 270 -1.84 3.08 27.57
C CYS A 270 -2.39 4.26 26.74
N MET A 271 -1.55 5.25 26.42
CA MET A 271 -1.92 6.35 25.52
C MET A 271 -2.25 5.83 24.12
N VAL A 272 -1.47 4.87 23.60
CA VAL A 272 -1.72 4.23 22.29
C VAL A 272 -3.03 3.46 22.27
N ALA A 273 -3.42 2.85 23.40
CA ALA A 273 -4.72 2.21 23.60
C ALA A 273 -5.88 3.20 23.81
N GLY A 274 -5.62 4.51 23.77
CA GLY A 274 -6.66 5.54 23.95
C GLY A 274 -7.13 5.73 25.40
N LEU A 275 -6.41 5.19 26.38
CA LEU A 275 -6.82 5.28 27.79
C LEU A 275 -6.68 6.70 28.33
N GLY A 276 -7.73 7.17 29.01
CA GLY A 276 -7.72 8.44 29.73
C GLY A 276 -6.89 8.39 31.02
N ARG A 277 -6.52 9.55 31.55
CA ARG A 277 -5.66 9.69 32.75
C ARG A 277 -6.10 8.84 33.96
N LYS A 278 -7.42 8.74 34.21
CA LYS A 278 -7.97 7.93 35.31
C LYS A 278 -7.77 6.43 35.09
N ALA A 279 -8.12 5.93 33.90
CA ALA A 279 -7.93 4.52 33.53
C ALA A 279 -6.46 4.12 33.55
N VAL A 280 -5.55 5.01 33.11
CA VAL A 280 -4.09 4.78 33.22
C VAL A 280 -3.65 4.69 34.68
N ALA A 281 -4.19 5.55 35.54
CA ALA A 281 -3.87 5.59 36.97
C ALA A 281 -4.30 4.30 37.68
N GLU A 282 -5.53 3.86 37.43
CA GLU A 282 -6.07 2.60 37.96
C GLU A 282 -5.26 1.40 37.46
N ARG A 283 -5.00 1.30 36.15
CA ARG A 283 -4.29 0.17 35.55
C ARG A 283 -2.85 0.05 36.01
N LEU A 284 -2.17 1.18 36.19
CA LEU A 284 -0.77 1.19 36.61
C LEU A 284 -0.62 1.30 38.13
N TYR A 285 -1.70 1.32 38.91
CA TYR A 285 -1.66 1.54 40.37
C TYR A 285 -0.91 2.84 40.74
N LEU A 286 -1.22 3.94 40.05
CA LEU A 286 -0.62 5.26 40.25
C LEU A 286 -1.67 6.28 40.65
N SER A 287 -1.24 7.41 41.21
CA SER A 287 -2.12 8.57 41.35
C SER A 287 -2.35 9.24 39.98
N PRO A 288 -3.51 9.87 39.74
CA PRO A 288 -3.75 10.67 38.52
C PRO A 288 -2.74 11.81 38.32
N HIS A 289 -2.17 12.33 39.41
CA HIS A 289 -1.11 13.34 39.37
C HIS A 289 0.20 12.75 38.85
N THR A 290 0.60 11.57 39.34
CA THR A 290 1.78 10.84 38.87
C THR A 290 1.67 10.48 37.38
N VAL A 291 0.49 10.06 36.92
CA VAL A 291 0.22 9.81 35.49
C VAL A 291 0.40 11.07 34.67
N ARG A 292 -0.09 12.22 35.12
CA ARG A 292 0.12 13.51 34.44
C ARG A 292 1.61 13.81 34.29
N THR A 293 2.39 13.62 35.35
CA THR A 293 3.85 13.84 35.31
C THR A 293 4.53 12.89 34.33
N HIS A 294 4.21 11.59 34.34
CA HIS A 294 4.76 10.65 33.37
C HIS A 294 4.36 11.00 31.93
N MET A 295 3.10 11.41 31.68
CA MET A 295 2.69 11.88 30.35
C MET A 295 3.49 13.10 29.90
N GLN A 296 3.73 14.07 30.78
CA GLN A 296 4.54 15.25 30.46
C GLN A 296 5.99 14.86 30.14
N ASN A 297 6.59 13.96 30.92
CA ASN A 297 7.94 13.47 30.67
C ASN A 297 8.04 12.70 29.34
N VAL A 298 7.05 11.87 29.03
CA VAL A 298 6.94 11.18 27.74
C VAL A 298 6.90 12.20 26.59
N LEU A 299 6.02 13.20 26.67
CA LEU A 299 5.91 14.24 25.64
C LEU A 299 7.24 15.00 25.46
N GLY A 300 7.89 15.36 26.56
CA GLY A 300 9.19 16.04 26.55
C GLY A 300 10.30 15.20 25.91
N LYS A 301 10.44 13.93 26.31
CA LYS A 301 11.45 13.01 25.76
C LYS A 301 11.23 12.65 24.30
N LEU A 302 9.97 12.55 23.88
CA LEU A 302 9.62 12.33 22.48
C LEU A 302 9.68 13.61 21.63
N GLY A 303 9.89 14.78 22.24
CA GLY A 303 9.97 16.07 21.54
C GLY A 303 8.65 16.52 20.92
N VAL A 304 7.51 16.11 21.48
CA VAL A 304 6.17 16.38 20.91
C VAL A 304 5.30 17.15 21.90
N HIS A 305 4.37 17.95 21.36
CA HIS A 305 3.52 18.84 22.17
C HIS A 305 2.08 18.34 22.35
N SER A 306 1.74 17.15 21.85
CA SER A 306 0.41 16.59 22.02
C SER A 306 0.44 15.07 22.20
N THR A 307 -0.53 14.57 22.96
CA THR A 307 -0.78 13.12 23.10
C THR A 307 -0.98 12.45 21.75
N LEU A 308 -1.69 13.10 20.82
CA LEU A 308 -1.90 12.57 19.49
C LEU A 308 -0.58 12.42 18.71
N ALA A 309 0.30 13.42 18.79
CA ALA A 309 1.63 13.34 18.16
C ALA A 309 2.49 12.25 18.79
N ALA A 310 2.44 12.08 20.11
CA ALA A 310 3.13 10.99 20.81
C ALA A 310 2.61 9.61 20.38
N VAL A 311 1.30 9.44 20.30
CA VAL A 311 0.68 8.19 19.82
C VAL A 311 1.06 7.90 18.37
N ALA A 312 1.07 8.92 17.51
CA ALA A 312 1.49 8.76 16.12
C ALA A 312 2.96 8.34 16.01
N LEU A 313 3.85 8.94 16.81
CA LEU A 313 5.26 8.58 16.88
C LEU A 313 5.45 7.15 17.41
N ALA A 314 4.76 6.80 18.49
CA ALA A 314 4.79 5.46 19.08
C ALA A 314 4.34 4.38 18.08
N ARG A 315 3.26 4.62 17.35
CA ARG A 315 2.78 3.72 16.29
C ARG A 315 3.80 3.56 15.15
N ARG A 316 4.48 4.64 14.74
CA ARG A 316 5.56 4.57 13.73
C ARG A 316 6.74 3.71 14.21
N ALA A 317 7.08 3.82 15.50
CA ALA A 317 8.10 3.02 16.17
C ALA A 317 7.67 1.57 16.46
N GLY A 318 6.46 1.15 16.05
CA GLY A 318 5.98 -0.22 16.26
C GLY A 318 5.47 -0.51 17.67
N VAL A 319 5.20 0.53 18.49
CA VAL A 319 4.60 0.36 19.81
C VAL A 319 3.12 0.01 19.67
N GLY A 320 2.74 -1.20 20.09
CA GLY A 320 1.35 -1.64 20.16
C GLY A 320 0.59 -1.08 21.37
N PRO A 321 -0.75 -1.06 21.34
CA PRO A 321 -1.56 -0.76 22.51
C PRO A 321 -1.31 -1.80 23.61
N VAL A 322 -1.63 -1.43 24.85
CA VAL A 322 -1.69 -2.43 25.94
C VAL A 322 -2.87 -3.38 25.68
N ASP A 323 -2.69 -4.69 25.87
CA ASP A 323 -3.78 -5.67 25.72
C ASP A 323 -4.91 -5.35 26.70
N LEU A 324 -6.09 -5.03 26.17
CA LEU A 324 -7.28 -4.70 26.95
C LEU A 324 -8.02 -5.96 27.46
N THR A 325 -7.59 -7.16 27.06
CA THR A 325 -8.29 -8.45 27.27
C THR A 325 -7.82 -9.27 28.47
N GLY A 326 -6.85 -8.81 29.26
CA GLY A 326 -6.53 -9.39 30.56
C GLY A 326 -6.95 -8.40 31.65
N ASP A 327 -7.76 -8.86 32.61
CA ASP A 327 -8.20 -8.17 33.85
C ASP A 327 -9.71 -7.86 33.97
N VAL A 328 -10.58 -8.62 33.29
CA VAL A 328 -11.88 -8.98 33.90
C VAL A 328 -11.63 -10.22 34.75
N VAL A 329 -10.99 -10.01 35.90
CA VAL A 329 -10.96 -11.01 36.97
C VAL A 329 -12.37 -11.15 37.50
N GLU A 330 -12.85 -12.39 37.53
CA GLU A 330 -13.93 -12.88 38.39
C GLU A 330 -13.97 -12.14 39.74
N ARG A 331 -14.83 -11.13 39.85
CA ARG A 331 -15.22 -10.54 41.13
C ARG A 331 -16.72 -10.32 41.14
N GLY A 332 -17.39 -11.29 41.75
CA GLY A 332 -18.83 -11.36 41.98
C GLY A 332 -19.18 -12.84 42.14
N GLY A 333 -18.71 -13.54 43.17
CA GLY A 333 -18.90 -13.12 44.55
C GLY A 333 -20.33 -13.46 44.98
N GLN A 334 -20.59 -14.76 45.02
CA GLN A 334 -21.63 -15.47 45.76
C GLN A 334 -21.96 -14.79 47.09
N LEU A 335 -23.17 -14.20 47.21
CA LEU A 335 -23.91 -13.94 48.45
C LEU A 335 -25.37 -13.59 48.10
N ALA A 336 -26.23 -14.62 48.08
CA ALA A 336 -27.60 -14.66 48.61
C ALA A 336 -28.18 -16.06 48.31
#